data_AF-A0A920EYH4-F1
#
_entry.id   AF-A0A920EYH4-F1
#
_cell.length_a   1.000
_cell.length_b   1.000
_cell.length_c   1.000
_cell.angle_alpha   90.00
_cell.angle_beta   90.00
_cell.angle_gamma   90.00
#
_symmetry.space_group_name_H-M   'P 1'
#
loop_
_entity.id
_entity.type
_entity.pdbx_description
1 polymer ?
#
loop_
_entity_poly.entity_id
_entity_poly.type
_entity_poly.pdbx_seq_one_letter_code
_entity_poly.pdbx_strand_id
1 'polypeptide(L)' 'MKVTKQIKSKHRVTEFGEVNTSLQTIENIIDLVGNEAMRYDSKFLDPACGDGNFLLALLDRKLASFEGNYYKNTTPL' A
#
# COMPACT_ATOMS: atom_id res chain seq x y z
N MET A 1 6.17 -6.45 -3.01
CA MET A 1 5.72 -5.64 -4.18
C MET A 1 6.89 -5.22 -5.05
N LYS A 2 6.68 -5.12 -6.37
CA LYS A 2 7.69 -4.66 -7.33
C LYS A 2 7.66 -3.13 -7.39
N VAL A 3 8.79 -2.44 -7.29
CA VAL A 3 8.85 -0.98 -7.43
C VAL A 3 8.56 -0.62 -8.89
N THR A 4 7.46 0.11 -9.12
CA THR A 4 7.04 0.57 -10.45
C THR A 4 7.37 2.04 -10.66
N LYS A 5 7.57 2.42 -11.93
CA LYS A 5 7.74 3.83 -12.32
C LYS A 5 6.49 4.63 -11.92
N GLN A 6 6.67 5.77 -11.24
CA GLN A 6 5.57 6.61 -10.72
C GLN A 6 4.70 7.20 -11.84
N ILE A 7 5.29 7.60 -12.95
CA ILE A 7 4.56 8.04 -14.15
C ILE A 7 4.73 7.00 -15.25
N LYS A 8 3.65 6.27 -15.55
CA LYS A 8 3.61 5.32 -16.68
C LYS A 8 3.71 6.09 -18.01
N SER A 9 2.90 7.14 -18.18
CA SER A 9 2.91 8.04 -19.34
C SER A 9 2.42 9.44 -18.97
N LYS A 10 3.03 10.48 -19.54
CA LYS A 10 2.56 11.87 -19.37
C LYS A 10 1.14 12.07 -19.91
N HIS A 11 0.81 11.43 -21.03
CA HIS A 11 -0.53 11.50 -21.62
C HIS A 11 -1.61 10.95 -20.67
N ARG A 12 -1.32 9.88 -19.92
CA ARG A 12 -2.29 9.33 -18.96
C ARG A 12 -2.50 10.24 -17.76
N VAL A 13 -1.46 10.94 -17.33
CA VAL A 13 -1.56 11.94 -16.26
C VAL A 13 -2.42 13.13 -16.72
N THR A 14 -2.21 13.64 -17.93
CA THR A 14 -2.95 14.81 -18.42
C THR A 14 -4.41 14.50 -18.75
N GLU A 15 -4.69 13.38 -19.42
CA GLU A 15 -6.05 13.07 -19.89
C GLU A 15 -6.93 12.38 -18.84
N PHE A 16 -6.35 11.50 -18.02
CA PHE A 16 -7.11 10.67 -17.08
C PHE A 16 -6.85 11.02 -15.62
N GLY A 17 -5.94 11.96 -15.33
CA GLY A 17 -5.53 12.24 -13.96
C GLY A 17 -4.91 11.03 -13.28
N GLU A 18 -4.21 10.16 -14.02
CA GLU A 18 -3.65 8.93 -13.44
C GLU A 18 -2.62 9.26 -12.35
N VAL A 19 -2.85 8.71 -11.15
CA VAL A 19 -1.94 8.80 -10.01
C VAL A 19 -1.49 7.40 -9.63
N ASN A 20 -0.17 7.17 -9.58
CA ASN A 20 0.39 5.99 -8.94
C ASN A 20 1.04 6.41 -7.62
N THR A 21 0.42 6.05 -6.51
CA THR A 21 0.97 6.28 -5.18
C THR A 21 2.26 5.49 -5.01
N SER A 22 3.30 6.15 -4.49
CA SER A 22 4.59 5.49 -4.27
C SER A 22 4.47 4.41 -3.19
N LEU A 23 5.31 3.36 -3.28
CA LEU A 23 5.34 2.31 -2.27
C LEU A 23 5.62 2.88 -0.87
N GLN A 24 6.58 3.81 -0.74
CA GLN A 24 6.90 4.45 0.53
C GLN A 24 5.70 5.21 1.11
N THR A 25 4.94 5.92 0.28
CA THR A 25 3.72 6.61 0.72
C THR A 25 2.66 5.62 1.19
N ILE A 26 2.46 4.52 0.47
CA ILE A 26 1.51 3.46 0.86
C ILE A 26 1.90 2.88 2.23
N GLU A 27 3.17 2.53 2.39
CA GLU A 27 3.71 1.99 3.64
C GLU A 27 3.52 2.95 4.81
N ASN A 28 3.85 4.24 4.61
CA ASN A 28 3.64 5.26 5.62
C ASN A 28 2.17 5.41 6.02
N ILE A 29 1.23 5.33 5.08
CA ILE A 29 -0.22 5.40 5.38
C ILE A 29 -0.66 4.17 6.17
N ILE A 30 -0.18 2.98 5.82
CA ILE A 30 -0.51 1.75 6.57
C ILE A 30 0.07 1.83 7.99
N ASP A 31 1.25 2.41 8.17
CA ASP A 31 1.84 2.58 9.50
C ASP A 31 0.99 3.52 10.40
N LEU A 32 0.24 4.46 9.83
CA LEU A 32 -0.68 5.32 10.59
C LEU A 32 -1.83 4.53 11.26
N VAL A 33 -2.26 3.42 10.65
CA VAL A 33 -3.32 2.55 11.22
C VAL A 33 -2.76 1.46 12.14
N GLY A 34 -1.43 1.30 12.19
CA GLY A 34 -0.73 0.50 13.18
C GLY A 34 -1.26 -0.92 13.34
N ASN A 35 -1.62 -1.29 14.58
CA ASN A 35 -2.06 -2.65 14.91
C ASN A 35 -3.33 -3.10 14.16
N GLU A 36 -4.18 -2.18 13.71
CA GLU A 36 -5.35 -2.53 12.90
C GLU A 36 -4.96 -3.17 11.57
N ALA A 37 -3.82 -2.80 11.00
CA ALA A 37 -3.29 -3.43 9.79
C ALA A 37 -2.80 -4.87 10.00
N MET A 38 -2.61 -5.29 11.26
CA MET A 38 -2.19 -6.66 11.61
C MET A 38 -3.36 -7.52 12.11
N ARG A 39 -4.45 -6.93 12.60
CA ARG A 39 -5.63 -7.68 13.02
C ARG A 39 -6.28 -8.41 11.86
N TYR A 40 -6.56 -9.70 12.00
CA TYR A 40 -7.15 -10.50 10.92
C TYR A 40 -8.62 -10.16 10.64
N ASP A 41 -9.36 -9.77 11.68
CA ASP A 41 -10.80 -9.48 11.64
C ASP A 41 -11.11 -8.03 11.23
N SER A 42 -10.10 -7.16 11.18
CA SER A 42 -10.27 -5.77 10.75
C SER A 42 -10.53 -5.69 9.24
N LYS A 43 -11.41 -4.76 8.86
CA LYS A 43 -11.83 -4.53 7.48
C LYS A 43 -11.42 -3.13 7.05
N PHE A 44 -10.90 -3.03 5.83
CA PHE A 44 -10.49 -1.77 5.23
C PHE A 44 -11.22 -1.57 3.90
N LEU A 45 -11.56 -0.33 3.60
CA LEU A 45 -12.25 0.07 2.38
C LEU A 45 -11.50 1.23 1.77
N ASP A 46 -11.07 1.06 0.53
CA ASP A 46 -10.56 2.15 -0.31
C ASP A 46 -11.49 2.26 -1.54
N PRO A 47 -12.39 3.25 -1.58
CA PRO A 47 -13.35 3.40 -2.67
C PRO A 47 -12.71 3.86 -3.98
N ALA A 48 -11.45 4.30 -3.96
CA ALA A 48 -10.71 4.80 -5.12
C ALA A 48 -9.36 4.06 -5.28
N CYS A 49 -9.36 2.75 -4.99
CA CYS A 49 -8.13 1.96 -4.86
C CYS A 49 -7.30 1.82 -6.15
N GLY A 50 -7.85 2.20 -7.31
CA GLY A 50 -7.18 2.09 -8.61
C GLY A 50 -6.73 0.66 -8.88
N ASP A 51 -5.42 0.46 -9.04
CA ASP A 51 -4.80 -0.86 -9.22
C ASP A 51 -4.76 -1.70 -7.90
N GLY A 52 -5.23 -1.15 -6.79
CA GLY A 52 -5.33 -1.84 -5.50
C GLY A 52 -4.03 -1.88 -4.68
N ASN A 53 -3.02 -1.08 -5.03
CA ASN A 53 -1.68 -1.16 -4.41
C ASN A 53 -1.70 -0.97 -2.89
N PHE A 54 -2.60 -0.13 -2.36
CA PHE A 54 -2.78 0.03 -0.92
C PHE A 54 -3.32 -1.25 -0.26
N LEU A 55 -4.37 -1.82 -0.84
CA LEU A 55 -5.00 -3.05 -0.33
C LEU A 55 -4.07 -4.26 -0.43
N LEU A 56 -3.23 -4.33 -1.47
CA LEU A 56 -2.21 -5.37 -1.62
C LEU A 56 -1.14 -5.27 -0.52
N ALA A 57 -0.56 -4.08 -0.29
CA ALA A 57 0.43 -3.88 0.78
C ALA A 57 -0.15 -4.16 2.17
N LEU A 58 -1.42 -3.81 2.38
CA LEU A 58 -2.14 -4.09 3.61
C LEU A 58 -2.40 -5.59 3.81
N LEU A 59 -2.77 -6.31 2.74
CA LEU A 59 -2.92 -7.75 2.76
C LEU A 59 -1.58 -8.43 3.10
N ASP A 60 -0.49 -8.00 2.48
CA ASP A 60 0.86 -8.49 2.79
C ASP A 60 1.19 -8.29 4.28
N ARG A 61 0.78 -7.15 4.89
CA ARG A 61 0.94 -6.90 6.34
C ARG A 61 0.16 -7.91 7.19
N LYS A 62 -1.10 -8.13 6.84
CA LYS A 62 -1.98 -9.07 7.55
C LYS A 62 -1.41 -10.47 7.48
N LEU A 63 -0.99 -10.93 6.30
CA LEU A 63 -0.40 -12.26 6.12
C LEU A 63 0.91 -12.43 6.90
N ALA A 64 1.79 -11.42 6.90
CA ALA A 64 3.02 -11.48 7.69
C ALA A 64 2.75 -11.68 9.19
N SER A 65 1.68 -11.08 9.72
CA SER A 65 1.28 -11.24 11.12
C SER A 65 0.86 -12.68 11.46
N PHE A 66 0.24 -13.40 10.51
CA PHE A 66 -0.13 -14.80 10.66
C PHE A 66 1.08 -15.73 10.69
N GLU A 67 2.13 -15.39 9.93
CA GLU A 67 3.36 -16.18 9.87
C GLU A 67 4.25 -16.01 11.11
N GLY A 68 3.83 -15.20 12.10
CA GLY A 68 4.64 -14.85 13.27
C GLY A 68 5.82 -13.93 12.92
N ASN A 69 5.86 -13.40 11.69
CA ASN A 69 6.89 -12.48 11.24
C ASN A 69 6.54 -11.08 11.75
N TYR A 70 7.46 -10.48 12.51
CA TYR A 70 7.36 -9.06 12.83
C TYR A 70 7.55 -8.26 11.53
N TYR A 71 6.52 -7.53 11.09
CA TYR A 71 6.65 -6.66 9.93
C TYR A 71 7.61 -5.51 10.27
N LYS A 72 8.84 -5.59 9.77
CA LYS A 72 9.88 -4.57 9.97
C LYS A 72 9.90 -3.66 8.75
N ASN A 73 9.39 -2.43 8.90
CA ASN A 73 9.49 -1.44 7.85
C ASN A 73 10.96 -0.96 7.77
N THR A 74 11.73 -1.46 6.80
CA THR A 74 13.18 -1.20 6.65
C THR A 74 13.51 -0.05 5.70
N THR A 75 12.51 0.73 5.27
CA THR A 75 12.76 1.88 4.40
C THR A 75 13.22 3.08 5.24
N PRO A 76 14.44 3.62 5.05
CA PRO A 76 14.88 4.81 5.78
C PRO A 76 14.02 6.01 5.38
N LEU A 77 13.73 6.87 6.37
CA LEU A 77 13.19 8.22 6.18
C LEU A 77 14.10 9.06 5.27
#